data_AF-A0A5J4TTS0-F1
#
_entry.id   AF-A0A5J4TTS0-F1
#
_cell.length_a   1.000
_cell.length_b   1.000
_cell.length_c   1.000
_cell.angle_alpha   90.00
_cell.angle_beta   90.00
_cell.angle_gamma   90.00
#
_symmetry.space_group_name_H-M   'P 1'
#
loop_
_entity.id
_entity.type
_entity.pdbx_description
1 polymer ?
#
loop_
_entity_poly.entity_id
_entity_poly.type
_entity_poly.pdbx_seq_one_letter_code
_entity_poly.pdbx_strand_id
1 'polypeptide(L)'
;MPIPVAIQELAPVPSESLQDVRIDGMTYTHTDANTNSCAMHFNPVITSGIVKMDIINMTKLEGVGIADESVHFDRTQNPLKYGIYYLIYLIII
;
A
#
# COMPACT_ATOMS: atom_id res chain seq x y z
N MET A 1 -25.19 -19.87 4.62
CA MET A 1 -23.97 -20.17 3.84
C MET A 1 -23.05 -18.97 3.93
N PRO A 2 -21.78 -19.11 4.34
CA PRO A 2 -20.82 -18.03 4.13
C PRO A 2 -20.64 -17.84 2.62
N ILE A 3 -20.68 -16.58 2.18
CA ILE A 3 -20.31 -16.23 0.81
C ILE A 3 -18.85 -16.62 0.64
N PRO A 4 -18.46 -17.36 -0.42
CA PRO A 4 -17.06 -17.58 -0.73
C PRO A 4 -16.42 -16.22 -0.98
N VAL A 5 -15.63 -15.73 -0.03
CA VAL A 5 -14.78 -14.57 -0.26
C VAL A 5 -13.61 -15.09 -1.10
N ALA A 6 -13.60 -14.76 -2.39
CA ALA A 6 -12.40 -14.95 -3.19
C ALA A 6 -11.31 -14.05 -2.57
N ILE A 7 -10.33 -14.65 -1.91
CA ILE A 7 -9.13 -13.93 -1.48
C ILE A 7 -8.35 -13.69 -2.76
N GLN A 8 -8.44 -12.47 -3.27
CA GLN A 8 -7.58 -12.05 -4.36
C GLN A 8 -6.22 -11.71 -3.78
N GLU A 9 -5.20 -12.47 -4.18
CA GLU A 9 -3.82 -12.15 -3.88
C GLU A 9 -3.48 -10.85 -4.63
N LEU A 10 -3.31 -9.76 -3.88
CA LEU A 10 -2.98 -8.45 -4.44
C LEU A 10 -1.47 -8.36 -4.56
N ALA A 11 -0.96 -8.40 -5.79
CA ALA A 11 0.42 -8.08 -6.07
C ALA A 11 0.60 -6.54 -6.10
N PRO A 12 1.69 -6.02 -5.54
CA PRO A 12 1.97 -4.60 -5.64
C PRO A 12 2.26 -4.22 -7.10
N VAL A 13 1.84 -3.03 -7.49
CA VAL A 13 2.18 -2.44 -8.77
C VAL A 13 3.70 -2.19 -8.81
N PRO A 14 4.40 -2.57 -9.90
CA PRO A 14 5.83 -2.32 -10.03
C PRO A 14 6.17 -0.82 -9.84
N SER A 15 7.13 -0.54 -8.95
CA SER A 15 7.67 0.79 -8.70
C SER A 15 9.11 0.71 -8.21
N GLU A 16 9.84 1.82 -8.26
CA GLU A 16 11.19 1.88 -7.69
C GLU A 16 11.19 1.68 -6.17
N SER A 17 10.09 2.06 -5.50
CA SER A 17 9.89 1.85 -4.06
C SER A 17 9.95 0.37 -3.66
N LEU A 18 9.59 -0.56 -4.56
CA LEU A 18 9.68 -2.00 -4.28
C LEU A 18 11.12 -2.51 -4.12
N GLN A 19 12.14 -1.76 -4.56
CA GLN A 19 13.53 -2.11 -4.30
C GLN A 19 13.88 -2.08 -2.80
N ASP A 20 13.12 -1.29 -2.02
CA ASP A 20 13.30 -1.18 -0.57
C ASP A 20 12.40 -2.15 0.20
N VAL A 21 11.72 -3.09 -0.49
CA VAL A 21 10.78 -4.05 0.11
C VAL A 21 11.19 -5.49 -0.20
N ARG A 22 11.30 -6.32 0.83
CA ARG A 22 11.34 -7.78 0.71
C ARG A 22 9.91 -8.31 0.69
N ILE A 23 9.57 -9.06 -0.36
CA ILE A 23 8.27 -9.68 -0.56
C ILE A 23 8.40 -11.20 -0.30
N ASP A 24 7.57 -11.72 0.59
CA ASP A 24 7.51 -13.14 0.96
C ASP A 24 6.03 -13.58 1.03
N GLY A 25 5.50 -14.02 -0.12
CA GLY A 25 4.06 -14.18 -0.33
C GLY A 25 3.32 -12.85 -0.11
N MET A 26 2.38 -12.83 0.83
CA MET A 26 1.60 -11.64 1.22
C MET A 26 2.24 -10.83 2.36
N THR A 27 3.49 -11.15 2.73
CA THR A 27 4.24 -10.40 3.73
C THR A 27 5.19 -9.42 3.05
N TYR A 28 5.04 -8.14 3.38
CA TYR A 28 5.84 -7.06 2.84
C TYR A 28 6.69 -6.46 3.97
N THR A 29 8.01 -6.51 3.83
CA THR A 29 8.94 -6.02 4.86
C THR A 29 9.85 -4.97 4.26
N HIS A 30 9.86 -3.75 4.81
CA HIS A 30 10.86 -2.76 4.45
C HIS A 30 12.25 -3.30 4.79
N THR A 31 13.21 -3.16 3.89
CA THR A 31 14.57 -3.65 4.11
C THR A 31 15.27 -2.82 5.19
N ASP A 32 16.12 -3.44 6.00
CA ASP A 32 16.95 -2.73 6.98
C ASP A 32 18.16 -2.03 6.33
N ALA A 33 18.28 -2.08 5.01
CA ALA A 33 19.41 -1.54 4.26
C ALA A 33 19.36 0.00 4.13
N ASN A 34 18.20 0.63 4.38
CA ASN A 34 18.03 2.07 4.32
C ASN A 34 16.85 2.55 5.18
N THR A 35 16.65 3.87 5.22
CA THR A 35 15.56 4.54 5.95
C THR A 35 14.64 5.33 5.01
N ASN A 36 14.51 4.89 3.77
CA ASN A 36 13.71 5.59 2.78
C ASN A 36 12.22 5.50 3.12
N SER A 37 11.46 6.56 2.80
CA SER A 37 10.01 6.40 2.70
C SER A 37 9.69 5.52 1.50
N CYS A 38 8.85 4.50 1.72
CA CYS A 38 8.44 3.55 0.71
C CYS A 38 6.91 3.44 0.70
N ALA A 39 6.30 3.68 -0.46
CA ALA A 39 4.88 3.46 -0.68
C ALA A 39 4.66 2.27 -1.62
N MET A 40 3.66 1.45 -1.32
CA MET A 40 3.24 0.33 -2.15
C MET A 40 1.83 0.59 -2.65
N HIS A 41 1.63 0.48 -3.97
CA HIS A 41 0.30 0.54 -4.58
C HIS A 41 -0.17 -0.86 -4.94
N PHE A 42 -1.47 -1.10 -4.81
CA PHE A 42 -2.10 -2.37 -5.13
C PHE A 42 -3.19 -2.15 -6.19
N ASN A 43 -3.26 -3.05 -7.16
CA ASN A 43 -4.31 -3.11 -8.16
C ASN A 43 -5.15 -4.38 -7.94
N PRO A 44 -6.47 -4.38 -8.20
CA PRO A 44 -7.16 -3.53 -9.17
C PRO A 44 -7.65 -2.17 -8.64
N VAL A 45 -7.83 -1.23 -9.57
CA VAL A 45 -8.47 0.08 -9.31
C VAL A 45 -9.91 -0.14 -8.80
N ILE A 46 -10.24 0.56 -7.72
CA ILE A 46 -11.57 0.51 -7.12
C ILE A 46 -12.52 1.40 -7.93
N THR A 47 -13.30 0.79 -8.83
CA THR A 47 -14.22 1.53 -9.71
C THR A 47 -15.62 1.72 -9.11
N SER A 48 -16.05 0.80 -8.25
CA SER A 48 -17.34 0.85 -7.55
C SER A 48 -17.41 -0.15 -6.38
N GLY A 49 -18.41 0.00 -5.51
CA GLY A 49 -18.68 -0.93 -4.42
C GLY A 49 -17.87 -0.69 -3.15
N ILE A 50 -17.79 -1.71 -2.30
CA ILE A 50 -17.05 -1.69 -1.02
C ILE A 50 -15.91 -2.70 -1.14
N VAL A 51 -14.69 -2.23 -0.93
CA VAL A 51 -13.49 -3.06 -0.86
C VAL A 51 -13.02 -3.12 0.59
N LYS A 52 -12.72 -4.32 1.08
CA LYS A 52 -12.15 -4.55 2.40
C LYS A 52 -10.70 -5.00 2.23
N MET A 53 -9.78 -4.30 2.89
CA MET A 53 -8.38 -4.68 2.98
C MET A 53 -8.06 -4.99 4.44
N ASP A 54 -7.58 -6.21 4.70
CA ASP A 54 -7.14 -6.62 6.03
C ASP A 54 -5.61 -6.54 6.07
N ILE A 55 -5.08 -5.67 6.93
CA ILE A 55 -3.64 -5.52 7.16
C ILE A 55 -3.36 -6.01 8.59
N ILE A 56 -2.50 -7.00 8.72
CA ILE A 56 -2.21 -7.67 9.99
C ILE A 56 -0.71 -7.64 10.29
N ASN A 57 -0.35 -7.85 11.55
CA ASN A 57 1.05 -7.91 12.02
C ASN A 57 1.88 -6.68 11.63
N MET A 58 1.26 -5.51 11.64
CA MET A 58 1.90 -4.25 11.27
C MET A 58 2.87 -3.77 12.35
N THR A 59 4.01 -3.22 11.91
CA THR A 59 4.95 -2.49 12.77
C THR A 59 5.39 -1.25 12.01
N LYS A 60 5.23 -0.06 12.61
CA LYS A 60 5.65 1.24 12.04
C LYS A 60 5.06 1.55 10.64
N LEU A 61 3.80 1.19 10.40
CA LEU A 61 3.10 1.65 9.19
C LEU A 61 2.71 3.12 9.35
N GLU A 62 3.19 4.01 8.48
CA GLU A 62 2.87 5.44 8.57
C GLU A 62 1.43 5.76 8.12
N GLY A 63 0.87 4.97 7.20
CA GLY A 63 -0.54 5.07 6.83
C GLY A 63 -0.94 4.16 5.68
N VAL A 64 -2.24 4.05 5.48
CA VAL A 64 -2.90 3.30 4.40
C VAL A 64 -3.98 4.19 3.77
N GLY A 65 -4.20 4.09 2.48
CA GLY A 65 -5.20 4.91 1.83
C GLY A 65 -5.60 4.48 0.43
N ILE A 66 -6.54 5.24 -0.14
CA ILE A 66 -6.95 5.13 -1.53
C ILE A 66 -6.37 6.33 -2.28
N ALA A 67 -5.70 6.05 -3.38
CA ALA A 67 -5.12 7.04 -4.28
C ALA A 67 -5.85 6.99 -5.63
N ASP A 68 -5.90 8.13 -6.33
CA ASP A 68 -6.26 8.15 -7.74
C ASP A 68 -5.24 7.33 -8.56
N GLU A 69 -5.66 6.74 -9.67
CA GLU A 69 -4.78 5.90 -10.51
C GLU A 69 -3.57 6.65 -11.08
N SER A 70 -3.67 7.98 -11.20
CA SER A 70 -2.58 8.85 -11.65
C SER A 70 -1.51 9.11 -10.59
N VAL A 71 -1.78 8.75 -9.33
CA VAL A 71 -0.85 8.99 -8.22
C VAL A 71 0.18 7.87 -8.18
N HIS A 72 1.45 8.27 -8.26
CA HIS A 72 2.60 7.40 -8.08
C HIS A 72 3.56 8.02 -7.07
N PHE A 73 4.19 7.18 -6.25
CA PHE A 73 5.27 7.61 -5.36
C PHE A 73 6.56 6.91 -5.76
N ASP A 74 7.50 7.71 -6.20
CA ASP A 74 8.85 7.25 -6.44
C ASP A 74 9.55 6.91 -5.12
N ARG A 75 10.66 6.21 -5.23
CA ARG A 75 11.50 5.87 -4.08
C ARG A 75 11.86 7.14 -3.30
N THR A 76 11.86 7.08 -1.96
CA THR A 76 12.15 8.19 -1.03
C THR A 76 11.09 9.29 -0.94
N GLN A 77 10.09 9.30 -1.83
CA GLN A 77 8.99 10.25 -1.73
C GLN A 77 8.10 9.87 -0.55
N ASN A 78 7.92 10.78 0.39
CA ASN A 78 6.99 10.60 1.49
C ASN A 78 5.57 10.98 1.02
N PRO A 79 4.62 10.04 0.96
CA PRO A 79 3.25 10.34 0.54
C PRO A 79 2.55 11.43 1.37
N LEU A 80 2.91 11.58 2.65
CA LEU A 80 2.37 12.60 3.54
C LEU A 80 2.71 14.02 3.08
N LYS A 81 3.77 14.21 2.29
CA LYS A 81 4.13 15.54 1.73
C LYS A 81 3.17 16.00 0.63
N TYR A 82 2.45 15.09 -0.03
CA TYR A 82 1.54 15.42 -1.13
C TYR A 82 0.12 15.78 -0.64
N GLY A 83 -0.12 15.67 0.68
CA GLY A 83 -1.33 16.14 1.34
C GLY A 83 -2.59 15.33 1.02
N ILE A 84 -3.69 15.71 1.68
CA ILE A 84 -5.03 15.11 1.57
C ILE A 84 -5.71 15.30 0.20
N TYR A 85 -5.11 16.02 -0.74
CA TYR A 85 -5.75 16.39 -2.01
C TYR A 85 -5.81 15.24 -3.01
N TYR A 86 -4.92 14.25 -2.90
CA TYR A 86 -4.80 13.14 -3.83
C TYR A 86 -5.01 11.77 -3.18
N LEU A 87 -5.17 11.74 -1.85
CA LEU A 87 -5.10 10.53 -1.04
C LEU A 87 -6.09 10.60 0.13
N ILE A 88 -6.91 9.57 0.29
CA ILE A 88 -7.67 9.35 1.53
C ILE A 88 -6.79 8.51 2.45
N TYR A 89 -6.08 9.16 3.39
CA TYR A 89 -5.19 8.51 4.36
C TYR A 89 -5.88 8.13 5.67
N LEU A 90 -5.64 6.91 6.14
CA LEU A 90 -5.75 6.53 7.55
C LEU A 90 -4.34 6.42 8.12
N ILE A 91 -4.00 7.33 9.02
CA ILE A 91 -2.74 7.29 9.80
C ILE A 91 -2.97 6.35 10.98
N ILE A 92 -2.08 5.37 11.16
CA ILE A 92 -2.13 4.43 12.28
C ILE A 92 -0.86 4.70 13.10
N ILE A 93 -1.00 5.41 14.23
CA ILE A 93 0.08 5.73 15.18
C ILE A 93 0.29 4.61 16.20
#